data_AF-A0A2D7QNI1-F1
#
_entry.id   AF-A0A2D7QNI1-F1
#
_cell.length_a   1.000
_cell.length_b   1.000
_cell.length_c   1.000
_cell.angle_alpha   90.00
_cell.angle_beta   90.00
_cell.angle_gamma   90.00
#
_symmetry.space_group_name_H-M   'P 1'
#
loop_
_entity.id
_entity.type
_entity.pdbx_description
1 polymer ?
#
loop_
_entity_poly.entity_id
_entity_poly.type
_entity_poly.pdbx_seq_one_letter_code
_entity_poly.pdbx_strand_id
1 'polypeptide(L)'
;MSRLYLGLTFILLFLTFNQKVKAEELYPELQEVLLRLGSKKTSERKTAIMDLTNYQHPGLEELMESFKRRQLYIWVGPEDKPRLVLCENIKNDQIYPKDPLTKEKIKDIDGKPFQVSGTTLRQVRPARVERGLAENIKSLFKLSSSNPEIQLSGIKKCGEAKTIKGLGALSDLALEQLDRIALGKSDGSSNKLRRLAYESALLIRITQTPVSTGEAHTQLVAELGNTRSQRSLKFLEKSIDKLNKGQALDEEVSRIYQAAIAKINTYQNFISLFNNLFQG
;
A
#
# COMPACT_ATOMS: atom_id res chain seq x y z
N MET A 1 -8.79 -2.14 49.66
CA MET A 1 -8.90 -2.40 48.20
C MET A 1 -9.57 -1.24 47.44
N SER A 2 -9.04 -0.02 47.50
CA SER A 2 -9.67 1.13 46.81
C SER A 2 -8.68 1.98 45.99
N ARG A 3 -7.36 1.87 46.20
CA ARG A 3 -6.35 2.63 45.46
C ARG A 3 -5.83 1.95 44.18
N LEU A 4 -6.06 0.65 44.01
CA LEU A 4 -5.61 -0.12 42.85
C LEU A 4 -6.56 -0.04 41.64
N TYR A 5 -7.85 0.24 41.87
CA TYR A 5 -8.83 0.40 40.79
C TYR A 5 -8.83 1.79 40.16
N LEU A 6 -8.31 2.82 40.87
CA LEU A 6 -8.24 4.19 40.34
C LEU A 6 -7.05 4.40 39.39
N GLY A 7 -5.97 3.65 39.55
CA GLY A 7 -4.80 3.69 38.64
C GLY A 7 -5.06 2.96 37.32
N LEU A 8 -5.85 1.88 37.34
CA LEU A 8 -6.14 1.09 36.14
C LEU A 8 -7.12 1.79 35.19
N THR A 9 -8.06 2.57 35.71
CA THR A 9 -8.96 3.39 34.88
C THR A 9 -8.24 4.58 34.25
N PHE A 10 -7.23 5.16 34.90
CA PHE A 10 -6.44 6.26 34.34
C PHE A 10 -5.53 5.79 33.19
N ILE A 11 -4.95 4.59 33.27
CA ILE A 11 -4.12 4.02 32.20
C ILE A 11 -4.96 3.63 30.97
N LEU A 12 -6.18 3.11 31.18
CA LEU A 12 -7.13 2.85 30.09
C LEU A 12 -7.66 4.14 29.43
N LEU A 13 -7.78 5.24 30.18
CA LEU A 13 -8.13 6.54 29.62
C LEU A 13 -6.98 7.16 28.81
N PHE A 14 -5.72 6.98 29.21
CA PHE A 14 -4.56 7.42 28.43
C PHE A 14 -4.33 6.57 27.17
N LEU A 15 -4.65 5.27 27.20
CA LEU A 15 -4.56 4.39 26.01
C LEU A 15 -5.67 4.69 24.97
N THR A 16 -6.84 5.13 25.41
CA THR A 16 -7.90 5.60 24.50
C THR A 16 -7.69 7.05 24.05
N PHE A 17 -7.08 7.91 24.87
CA PHE A 17 -6.71 9.28 24.45
C PHE A 17 -5.53 9.32 23.47
N ASN A 18 -4.57 8.39 23.55
CA ASN A 18 -3.48 8.31 22.57
C ASN A 18 -3.90 7.69 21.22
N GLN A 19 -5.08 7.07 21.11
CA GLN A 19 -5.66 6.72 19.81
C GLN A 19 -6.49 7.86 19.18
N LYS A 20 -6.84 8.87 19.98
CA LYS A 20 -7.18 10.21 19.49
C LYS A 20 -5.88 10.98 19.20
N VAL A 21 -4.98 10.36 18.43
CA VAL A 21 -3.91 11.11 17.76
C VAL A 21 -4.62 12.22 16.98
N LYS A 22 -4.36 13.46 17.42
CA LYS A 22 -4.68 14.72 16.75
C LYS A 22 -5.02 14.51 15.27
N ALA A 23 -6.31 14.56 14.94
CA ALA A 23 -6.78 14.85 13.59
C ALA A 23 -6.62 16.36 13.26
N GLU A 24 -5.83 17.09 14.05
CA GLU A 24 -5.80 18.54 14.11
C GLU A 24 -4.34 19.01 14.15
N GLU A 25 -3.71 18.80 12.99
CA GLU A 25 -2.60 19.52 12.37
C GLU A 25 -2.10 18.59 11.25
N LEU A 26 -2.80 18.60 10.12
CA LEU A 26 -2.16 18.17 8.89
C LEU A 26 -0.88 19.01 8.76
N TYR A 27 0.29 18.37 8.78
CA TYR A 27 1.57 19.04 8.57
C TYR A 27 1.43 20.01 7.39
N PRO A 28 1.85 21.29 7.50
CA PRO A 28 1.72 22.25 6.40
C PRO A 28 2.23 21.71 5.05
N GLU A 29 3.27 20.87 5.11
CA GLU A 29 3.84 20.14 3.99
C GLU A 29 2.85 19.15 3.33
N LEU A 30 2.06 18.41 4.11
CA LEU A 30 1.04 17.51 3.58
C LEU A 30 -0.08 18.30 2.87
N GLN A 31 -0.47 19.45 3.41
CA GLN A 31 -1.45 20.32 2.73
C GLN A 31 -0.91 20.81 1.37
N GLU A 32 0.37 21.13 1.29
CA GLU A 32 1.00 21.50 0.02
C GLU A 32 0.98 20.33 -0.98
N VAL A 33 1.27 19.10 -0.54
CA VAL A 33 1.17 17.89 -1.38
C VAL A 33 -0.27 17.68 -1.86
N LEU A 34 -1.27 17.82 -0.99
CA LEU A 34 -2.69 17.72 -1.35
C LEU A 34 -3.11 18.80 -2.36
N LEU A 35 -2.59 20.02 -2.22
CA LEU A 35 -2.83 21.08 -3.20
C LEU A 35 -2.20 20.76 -4.57
N ARG A 36 -0.96 20.26 -4.58
CA ARG A 36 -0.27 19.79 -5.80
C ARG A 36 -1.02 18.63 -6.47
N LEU A 37 -1.65 17.75 -5.69
CA LEU A 37 -2.53 16.69 -6.21
C LEU A 37 -3.72 17.24 -7.01
N GLY A 38 -4.17 18.47 -6.69
CA GLY A 38 -5.21 19.16 -7.44
C GLY A 38 -4.72 20.01 -8.61
N SER A 39 -3.43 20.03 -8.92
CA SER A 39 -2.85 20.86 -9.99
C SER A 39 -3.48 20.58 -11.36
N LYS A 40 -3.46 21.61 -12.23
CA LYS A 40 -3.81 21.45 -13.65
C LYS A 40 -2.77 20.61 -14.40
N LYS A 41 -1.50 20.61 -13.96
CA LYS A 41 -0.41 19.88 -14.63
C LYS A 41 -0.35 18.42 -14.17
N THR A 42 -0.35 17.51 -15.14
CA THR A 42 -0.25 16.06 -14.90
C THR A 42 1.06 15.65 -14.23
N SER A 43 2.18 16.32 -14.54
CA SER A 43 3.47 16.05 -13.90
C SER A 43 3.43 16.34 -12.40
N GLU A 44 2.91 17.51 -12.00
CA GLU A 44 2.77 17.91 -10.59
C GLU A 44 1.86 16.96 -9.81
N ARG A 45 0.75 16.52 -10.41
CA ARG A 45 -0.13 15.52 -9.77
C ARG A 45 0.56 14.17 -9.58
N LYS A 46 1.33 13.70 -10.57
CA LYS A 46 2.12 12.46 -10.43
C LYS A 46 3.14 12.57 -9.31
N THR A 47 3.87 13.69 -9.22
CA THR A 47 4.80 13.94 -8.12
C THR A 47 4.07 13.95 -6.79
N ALA A 48 2.93 14.64 -6.68
CA ALA A 48 2.14 14.63 -5.45
C ALA A 48 1.69 13.22 -5.04
N ILE A 49 1.25 12.39 -6.00
CA ILE A 49 0.89 10.98 -5.72
C ILE A 49 2.07 10.20 -5.13
N MET A 50 3.29 10.44 -5.61
CA MET A 50 4.51 9.82 -5.07
C MET A 50 4.87 10.42 -3.70
N ASP A 51 4.85 11.74 -3.54
CA ASP A 51 5.19 12.42 -2.28
C ASP A 51 4.28 11.98 -1.12
N LEU A 52 3.02 11.63 -1.41
CA LEU A 52 2.10 11.10 -0.39
C LEU A 52 2.61 9.83 0.30
N THR A 53 3.53 9.07 -0.31
CA THR A 53 4.11 7.86 0.32
C THR A 53 5.03 8.15 1.49
N ASN A 54 5.46 9.40 1.64
CA ASN A 54 6.28 9.84 2.77
C ASN A 54 5.44 10.09 4.04
N TYR A 55 4.12 10.06 3.93
CA TYR A 55 3.20 10.35 5.03
C TYR A 55 2.49 9.09 5.50
N GLN A 56 2.31 8.98 6.82
CA GLN A 56 1.54 7.91 7.45
C GLN A 56 0.21 8.49 7.93
N HIS A 57 -0.82 8.44 7.08
CA HIS A 57 -2.16 8.88 7.45
C HIS A 57 -3.21 7.87 6.98
N PRO A 58 -4.13 7.41 7.86
CA PRO A 58 -5.09 6.34 7.55
C PRO A 58 -6.04 6.68 6.38
N GLY A 59 -6.34 7.97 6.18
CA GLY A 59 -7.15 8.47 5.08
C GLY A 59 -6.51 8.42 3.69
N LEU A 60 -5.21 8.12 3.56
CA LEU A 60 -4.50 8.18 2.26
C LEU A 60 -4.99 7.14 1.25
N GLU A 61 -5.37 5.94 1.71
CA GLU A 61 -5.94 4.93 0.83
C GLU A 61 -7.25 5.44 0.19
N GLU A 62 -8.14 5.98 1.01
CA GLU A 62 -9.45 6.46 0.57
C GLU A 62 -9.34 7.76 -0.23
N LEU A 63 -8.32 8.59 0.02
CA LEU A 63 -7.96 9.74 -0.82
C LEU A 63 -7.66 9.28 -2.25
N MET A 64 -6.83 8.24 -2.43
CA MET A 64 -6.51 7.73 -3.77
C MET A 64 -7.73 7.10 -4.46
N GLU A 65 -8.64 6.49 -3.70
CA GLU A 65 -9.89 6.00 -4.25
C GLU A 65 -10.79 7.15 -4.73
N SER A 66 -10.92 8.21 -3.92
CA SER A 66 -11.65 9.44 -4.27
C SER A 66 -11.04 10.13 -5.50
N PHE A 67 -9.70 10.17 -5.59
CA PHE A 67 -8.96 10.71 -6.73
C PHE A 67 -9.32 9.94 -8.01
N LYS A 68 -9.24 8.61 -7.98
CA LYS A 68 -9.60 7.75 -9.13
C LYS A 68 -11.04 7.95 -9.58
N ARG A 69 -11.96 8.11 -8.64
CA ARG A 69 -13.40 8.34 -8.86
C ARG A 69 -13.75 9.77 -9.31
N ARG A 70 -12.75 10.67 -9.41
CA ARG A 70 -12.93 12.10 -9.76
C ARG A 70 -13.84 12.85 -8.77
N GLN A 71 -13.76 12.48 -7.50
CA GLN A 71 -14.53 13.08 -6.42
C GLN A 71 -13.75 14.18 -5.69
N LEU A 72 -12.54 14.49 -6.12
CA LEU A 72 -11.71 15.55 -5.56
C LEU A 72 -11.83 16.84 -6.37
N TYR A 73 -11.86 17.96 -5.66
CA TYR A 73 -12.03 19.30 -6.22
C TYR A 73 -11.06 20.26 -5.55
N ILE A 74 -10.68 21.32 -6.24
CA ILE A 74 -10.06 22.48 -5.63
C ILE A 74 -11.15 23.52 -5.39
N TRP A 75 -11.20 23.97 -4.14
CA TRP A 75 -12.13 24.99 -3.67
C TRP A 75 -11.33 26.14 -3.07
N VAL A 76 -11.70 27.37 -3.43
CA VAL A 76 -11.19 28.59 -2.78
C VAL A 76 -12.31 29.06 -1.85
N GLY A 77 -12.08 28.90 -0.55
CA GLY A 77 -13.05 29.29 0.47
C GLY A 77 -13.04 30.79 0.75
N PRO A 78 -13.85 31.26 1.72
CA PRO A 78 -13.90 32.68 2.11
C PRO A 78 -12.57 33.27 2.57
N GLU A 79 -11.64 32.43 3.02
CA GLU A 79 -10.27 32.80 3.41
C GLU A 79 -9.34 33.08 2.21
N ASP A 80 -9.86 33.01 0.98
CA ASP A 80 -9.11 33.16 -0.29
C ASP A 80 -7.91 32.21 -0.43
N LYS A 81 -7.93 31.09 0.31
CA LYS A 81 -6.91 30.04 0.26
C LYS A 81 -7.46 28.81 -0.46
N PRO A 82 -6.81 28.36 -1.56
CA PRO A 82 -7.20 27.12 -2.21
C PRO A 82 -6.98 25.95 -1.26
N ARG A 83 -7.86 24.96 -1.32
CA ARG A 83 -7.72 23.66 -0.64
C ARG A 83 -8.30 22.53 -1.48
N LEU A 84 -7.73 21.35 -1.32
CA LEU A 84 -8.27 20.12 -1.91
C LEU A 84 -9.44 19.63 -1.04
N VAL A 85 -10.58 19.38 -1.67
CA VAL A 85 -11.79 18.93 -0.98
C VAL A 85 -12.38 17.70 -1.66
N LEU A 86 -13.11 16.91 -0.88
CA LEU A 86 -13.90 15.79 -1.35
C LEU A 86 -15.36 16.20 -1.54
N CYS A 87 -15.90 15.91 -2.71
CA CYS A 87 -17.32 16.04 -3.03
C CYS A 87 -17.79 14.79 -3.77
N GLU A 88 -18.60 13.96 -3.11
CA GLU A 88 -19.03 12.66 -3.65
C GLU A 88 -20.15 12.80 -4.70
N ASN A 89 -21.03 13.80 -4.54
CA ASN A 89 -22.16 14.09 -5.41
C ASN A 89 -22.29 15.61 -5.61
N ILE A 90 -22.10 16.07 -6.85
CA ILE A 90 -22.25 17.49 -7.26
C ILE A 90 -23.60 17.74 -7.96
N LYS A 91 -24.46 16.73 -8.06
CA LYS A 91 -25.74 16.83 -8.80
C LYS A 91 -26.80 17.70 -8.11
N ASN A 92 -26.60 18.06 -6.84
CA ASN A 92 -27.56 18.85 -6.07
C ASN A 92 -27.00 20.24 -5.78
N ASP A 93 -27.89 21.24 -5.69
CA ASP A 93 -27.53 22.65 -5.39
C ASP A 93 -26.97 22.87 -3.97
N GLN A 94 -26.89 21.81 -3.16
CA GLN A 94 -26.30 21.85 -1.83
C GLN A 94 -25.10 20.92 -1.74
N ILE A 95 -23.91 21.46 -2.01
CA ILE A 95 -22.66 20.73 -1.89
C ILE A 95 -22.02 21.09 -0.57
N TYR A 96 -21.68 20.07 0.22
CA TYR A 96 -20.97 20.23 1.49
C TYR A 96 -19.57 19.62 1.33
N PRO A 97 -18.53 20.44 1.08
CA PRO A 97 -17.17 19.95 0.93
C PRO A 97 -16.70 19.23 2.19
N LYS A 98 -15.99 18.12 1.99
CA LYS A 98 -15.37 17.36 3.06
C LYS A 98 -13.85 17.44 2.97
N ASP A 99 -13.19 17.33 4.11
CA ASP A 99 -11.76 17.02 4.14
C ASP A 99 -11.52 15.65 3.45
N PRO A 100 -10.59 15.56 2.50
CA PRO A 100 -10.43 14.35 1.70
C PRO A 100 -9.77 13.20 2.45
N LEU A 101 -9.10 13.46 3.58
CA LEU A 101 -8.47 12.47 4.45
C LEU A 101 -9.39 12.01 5.59
N THR A 102 -10.04 12.94 6.30
CA THR A 102 -10.89 12.63 7.47
C THR A 102 -12.35 12.37 7.10
N LYS A 103 -12.78 12.84 5.93
CA LYS A 103 -14.18 12.79 5.44
C LYS A 103 -15.15 13.68 6.22
N GLU A 104 -14.64 14.48 7.16
CA GLU A 104 -15.44 15.43 7.92
C GLU A 104 -15.82 16.62 7.05
N LYS A 105 -17.02 17.18 7.27
CA LYS A 105 -17.43 18.41 6.58
C LYS A 105 -16.55 19.57 7.02
N ILE A 106 -16.13 20.39 6.06
CA ILE A 106 -15.42 21.63 6.37
C ILE A 106 -16.43 22.62 6.97
N LYS A 107 -16.06 23.22 8.10
CA LYS A 107 -16.91 24.12 8.88
C LYS A 107 -16.36 25.54 8.88
N ASP A 108 -17.25 26.52 9.06
CA ASP A 108 -16.89 27.90 9.32
C ASP A 108 -16.46 28.11 10.78
N ILE A 109 -16.15 29.37 11.13
CA ILE A 109 -15.73 29.78 12.48
C ILE A 109 -16.80 29.50 13.55
N ASP A 110 -18.07 29.41 13.15
CA ASP A 110 -19.21 29.12 14.03
C ASP A 110 -19.49 27.61 14.12
N GLY A 111 -18.67 26.78 13.47
CA GLY A 111 -18.83 25.32 13.44
C GLY A 111 -19.91 24.81 12.49
N LYS A 112 -20.51 25.67 11.66
CA LYS A 112 -21.50 25.28 10.66
C LYS A 112 -20.82 24.80 9.39
N PRO A 113 -21.29 23.69 8.77
CA PRO A 113 -20.72 23.22 7.52
C PRO A 113 -20.86 24.25 6.38
N PHE A 114 -19.80 24.45 5.60
CA PHE A 114 -19.89 25.23 4.38
C PHE A 114 -20.83 24.57 3.38
N GLN A 115 -21.76 25.36 2.85
CA GLN A 115 -22.53 25.04 1.66
C GLN A 115 -21.94 25.84 0.49
N VAL A 116 -21.57 25.15 -0.58
CA VAL A 116 -20.92 25.78 -1.74
C VAL A 116 -21.67 25.48 -3.03
N SER A 117 -21.56 26.38 -4.00
CA SER A 117 -22.04 26.15 -5.35
C SER A 117 -21.08 25.25 -6.13
N GLY A 118 -21.62 24.40 -7.00
CA GLY A 118 -20.79 23.59 -7.91
C GLY A 118 -19.89 24.43 -8.81
N THR A 119 -20.29 25.66 -9.13
CA THR A 119 -19.51 26.56 -10.00
C THR A 119 -18.23 27.07 -9.35
N THR A 120 -18.14 27.06 -8.01
CA THR A 120 -16.93 27.47 -7.27
C THR A 120 -15.93 26.32 -7.11
N LEU A 121 -16.24 25.13 -7.62
CA LEU A 121 -15.43 23.93 -7.48
C LEU A 121 -14.76 23.55 -8.81
N ARG A 122 -13.43 23.41 -8.79
CA ARG A 122 -12.68 22.88 -9.93
C ARG A 122 -12.36 21.41 -9.75
N GLN A 123 -12.98 20.54 -10.55
CA GLN A 123 -12.75 19.10 -10.49
C GLN A 123 -11.29 18.72 -10.81
N VAL A 124 -10.73 17.82 -10.02
CA VAL A 124 -9.48 17.13 -10.32
C VAL A 124 -9.76 15.98 -11.27
N ARG A 125 -9.15 16.00 -12.45
CA ARG A 125 -9.41 15.05 -13.54
C ARG A 125 -8.16 14.23 -13.86
N PRO A 126 -7.89 13.13 -13.14
CA PRO A 126 -6.74 12.30 -13.43
C PRO A 126 -6.84 11.59 -14.76
N ALA A 127 -5.73 11.51 -15.47
CA ALA A 127 -5.52 10.66 -16.63
C ALA A 127 -5.42 9.17 -16.25
N ARG A 128 -5.51 8.28 -17.24
CA ARG A 128 -5.45 6.81 -17.03
C ARG A 128 -4.17 6.38 -16.30
N VAL A 129 -3.03 6.96 -16.66
CA VAL A 129 -1.72 6.64 -16.05
C VAL A 129 -1.67 7.05 -14.58
N GLU A 130 -2.27 8.19 -14.22
CA GLU A 130 -2.32 8.66 -12.83
C GLU A 130 -3.23 7.77 -11.98
N ARG A 131 -4.37 7.30 -12.54
CA ARG A 131 -5.22 6.33 -11.85
C ARG A 131 -4.53 4.99 -11.64
N GLY A 132 -3.71 4.57 -12.60
CA GLY A 132 -2.87 3.38 -12.48
C GLY A 132 -1.88 3.52 -11.32
N LEU A 133 -1.13 4.63 -11.28
CA LEU A 133 -0.19 4.92 -10.20
C LEU A 133 -0.89 4.99 -8.83
N ALA A 134 -2.00 5.74 -8.74
CA ALA A 134 -2.80 5.85 -7.52
C ALA A 134 -3.31 4.48 -7.03
N GLU A 135 -3.72 3.57 -7.93
CA GLU A 135 -4.12 2.22 -7.54
C GLU A 135 -2.97 1.40 -6.97
N ASN A 136 -1.77 1.50 -7.55
CA ASN A 136 -0.63 0.72 -7.10
C ASN A 136 -0.10 1.24 -5.74
N ILE A 137 0.00 2.56 -5.55
CA ILE A 137 0.51 3.14 -4.30
C ILE A 137 -0.38 2.83 -3.09
N LYS A 138 -1.67 2.54 -3.28
CA LYS A 138 -2.54 2.08 -2.19
C LYS A 138 -1.97 0.86 -1.45
N SER A 139 -1.19 -0.01 -2.10
CA SER A 139 -0.56 -1.13 -1.41
C SER A 139 0.48 -0.68 -0.38
N LEU A 140 1.20 0.42 -0.64
CA LEU A 140 2.18 1.01 0.29
C LEU A 140 1.48 1.58 1.52
N PHE A 141 0.39 2.34 1.34
CA PHE A 141 -0.37 2.89 2.48
C PHE A 141 -0.93 1.80 3.40
N LYS A 142 -1.26 0.63 2.84
CA LYS A 142 -1.72 -0.52 3.62
C LYS A 142 -0.61 -1.15 4.47
N LEU A 143 0.67 -1.02 4.11
CA LEU A 143 1.78 -1.61 4.87
C LEU A 143 1.90 -1.03 6.28
N SER A 144 1.51 0.24 6.47
CA SER A 144 1.46 0.92 7.77
C SER A 144 0.11 0.78 8.49
N SER A 145 -0.84 -0.03 7.98
CA SER A 145 -2.14 -0.19 8.61
C SER A 145 -2.03 -0.95 9.94
N SER A 146 -2.74 -0.48 10.96
CA SER A 146 -2.91 -1.20 12.23
C SER A 146 -3.88 -2.38 12.12
N ASN A 147 -4.69 -2.45 11.05
CA ASN A 147 -5.56 -3.59 10.79
C ASN A 147 -4.76 -4.70 10.08
N PRO A 148 -4.60 -5.89 10.70
CA PRO A 148 -3.78 -6.97 10.14
C PRO A 148 -4.26 -7.48 8.78
N GLU A 149 -5.56 -7.45 8.48
CA GLU A 149 -6.09 -7.92 7.19
C GLU A 149 -5.80 -6.93 6.06
N ILE A 150 -5.93 -5.64 6.36
CA ILE A 150 -5.57 -4.56 5.43
C ILE A 150 -4.05 -4.61 5.17
N GLN A 151 -3.25 -4.76 6.23
CA GLN A 151 -1.80 -4.88 6.13
C GLN A 151 -1.39 -6.11 5.33
N LEU A 152 -1.98 -7.28 5.60
CA LEU A 152 -1.76 -8.51 4.84
C LEU A 152 -2.07 -8.32 3.35
N SER A 153 -3.16 -7.63 3.02
CA SER A 153 -3.54 -7.29 1.65
C SER A 153 -2.50 -6.39 0.98
N GLY A 154 -2.00 -5.36 1.69
CA GLY A 154 -0.93 -4.49 1.24
C GLY A 154 0.36 -5.25 0.93
N ILE A 155 0.79 -6.11 1.87
CA ILE A 155 1.97 -6.95 1.73
C ILE A 155 1.85 -7.83 0.48
N LYS A 156 0.72 -8.56 0.35
CA LYS A 156 0.47 -9.43 -0.80
C LYS A 156 0.55 -8.67 -2.11
N LYS A 157 -0.14 -7.52 -2.20
CA LYS A 157 -0.20 -6.72 -3.42
C LYS A 157 1.17 -6.18 -3.83
N CYS A 158 2.03 -5.78 -2.88
CA CYS A 158 3.37 -5.26 -3.21
C CYS A 158 4.24 -6.29 -3.95
N GLY A 159 4.11 -7.59 -3.64
CA GLY A 159 4.82 -8.66 -4.34
C GLY A 159 4.18 -9.13 -5.66
N GLU A 160 3.08 -8.53 -6.11
CA GLU A 160 2.46 -8.89 -7.38
C GLU A 160 3.16 -8.19 -8.56
N ALA A 161 3.47 -8.93 -9.63
CA ALA A 161 4.20 -8.41 -10.78
C ALA A 161 3.60 -7.11 -11.38
N LYS A 162 2.27 -6.98 -11.38
CA LYS A 162 1.58 -5.76 -11.85
C LYS A 162 1.87 -4.56 -10.95
N THR A 163 1.83 -4.76 -9.63
CA THR A 163 2.10 -3.72 -8.64
C THR A 163 3.58 -3.33 -8.67
N ILE A 164 4.49 -4.30 -8.72
CA ILE A 164 5.94 -4.05 -8.84
C ILE A 164 6.23 -3.14 -10.04
N LYS A 165 5.73 -3.53 -11.23
CA LYS A 165 5.86 -2.71 -12.45
C LYS A 165 5.22 -1.32 -12.28
N GLY A 166 4.10 -1.26 -11.57
CA GLY A 166 3.31 -0.06 -11.38
C GLY A 166 3.87 0.94 -10.36
N LEU A 167 4.65 0.45 -9.38
CA LEU A 167 5.37 1.25 -8.40
C LEU A 167 6.64 1.86 -9.00
N GLY A 168 7.32 1.13 -9.88
CA GLY A 168 8.52 1.63 -10.57
C GLY A 168 9.58 2.09 -9.57
N ALA A 169 9.91 3.39 -9.55
CA ALA A 169 10.88 3.97 -8.62
C ALA A 169 10.51 3.82 -7.13
N LEU A 170 9.24 3.53 -6.81
CA LEU A 170 8.78 3.31 -5.43
C LEU A 170 8.97 1.86 -4.95
N SER A 171 9.53 0.96 -5.78
CA SER A 171 9.79 -0.42 -5.37
C SER A 171 10.79 -0.52 -4.22
N ASP A 172 11.75 0.40 -4.12
CA ASP A 172 12.74 0.39 -3.05
C ASP A 172 12.13 0.78 -1.70
N LEU A 173 11.20 1.76 -1.71
CA LEU A 173 10.40 2.09 -0.52
C LEU A 173 9.53 0.90 -0.08
N ALA A 174 8.96 0.17 -1.05
CA ALA A 174 8.20 -1.05 -0.75
C ALA A 174 9.08 -2.11 -0.08
N LEU A 175 10.30 -2.33 -0.60
CA LEU A 175 11.27 -3.26 -0.02
C LEU A 175 11.60 -2.88 1.42
N GLU A 176 11.95 -1.62 1.66
CA GLU A 176 12.33 -1.14 2.98
C GLU A 176 11.23 -1.38 4.02
N GLN A 177 9.96 -1.09 3.66
CA GLN A 177 8.82 -1.33 4.53
C GLN A 177 8.55 -2.82 4.75
N LEU A 178 8.66 -3.65 3.69
CA LEU A 178 8.47 -5.10 3.78
C LEU A 178 9.55 -5.77 4.64
N ASP A 179 10.81 -5.36 4.50
CA ASP A 179 11.91 -5.89 5.31
C ASP A 179 11.74 -5.53 6.79
N ARG A 180 11.30 -4.30 7.08
CA ARG A 180 10.94 -3.90 8.45
C ARG A 180 9.86 -4.81 9.03
N ILE A 181 8.81 -5.12 8.27
CA ILE A 181 7.76 -6.06 8.70
C ILE A 181 8.30 -7.47 8.86
N ALA A 182 9.15 -7.94 7.94
CA ALA A 182 9.74 -9.29 7.98
C ALA A 182 10.65 -9.51 9.20
N LEU A 183 11.44 -8.48 9.56
CA LEU A 183 12.40 -8.51 10.65
C LEU A 183 11.80 -8.17 12.02
N GLY A 184 10.62 -7.51 12.05
CA GLY A 184 9.94 -7.10 13.28
C GLY A 184 9.64 -8.28 14.21
N LYS A 185 10.53 -8.53 15.18
CA LYS A 185 10.33 -9.58 16.19
C LYS A 185 9.41 -9.13 17.34
N SER A 186 9.08 -7.84 17.44
CA SER A 186 8.58 -7.21 18.68
C SER A 186 7.18 -6.58 18.63
N ASP A 187 6.63 -6.29 17.43
CA ASP A 187 5.46 -5.40 17.32
C ASP A 187 4.19 -6.13 16.88
N GLY A 188 3.65 -7.05 17.69
CA GLY A 188 2.33 -7.68 17.45
C GLY A 188 2.14 -8.39 16.10
N SER A 189 3.19 -8.46 15.27
CA SER A 189 3.18 -8.91 13.89
C SER A 189 3.14 -10.43 13.88
N SER A 190 2.03 -10.97 13.38
CA SER A 190 1.86 -12.41 13.28
C SER A 190 2.95 -13.04 12.40
N ASN A 191 3.35 -14.28 12.73
CA ASN A 191 4.26 -15.08 11.90
C ASN A 191 3.85 -15.10 10.41
N LYS A 192 2.54 -15.05 10.14
CA LYS A 192 1.97 -15.01 8.80
C LYS A 192 2.35 -13.72 8.06
N LEU A 193 2.23 -12.56 8.70
CA LEU A 193 2.59 -11.27 8.10
C LEU A 193 4.09 -11.22 7.76
N ARG A 194 4.95 -11.64 8.71
CA ARG A 194 6.41 -11.66 8.51
C ARG A 194 6.83 -12.54 7.34
N ARG A 195 6.31 -13.77 7.28
CA ARG A 195 6.59 -14.71 6.18
C ARG A 195 6.14 -14.15 4.83
N LEU A 196 4.93 -13.59 4.77
CA LEU A 196 4.40 -13.00 3.54
C LEU A 196 5.17 -11.74 3.12
N ALA A 197 5.65 -10.95 4.08
CA ALA A 197 6.47 -9.77 3.83
C ALA A 197 7.82 -10.15 3.24
N TYR A 198 8.51 -11.12 3.87
CA TYR A 198 9.75 -11.68 3.33
C TYR A 198 9.56 -12.22 1.91
N GLU A 199 8.51 -13.03 1.68
CA GLU A 199 8.19 -13.56 0.36
C GLU A 199 7.94 -12.45 -0.68
N SER A 200 7.17 -11.42 -0.31
CA SER A 200 6.86 -10.32 -1.23
C SER A 200 8.07 -9.45 -1.52
N ALA A 201 8.98 -9.30 -0.56
CA ALA A 201 10.25 -8.62 -0.75
C ALA A 201 11.17 -9.42 -1.69
N LEU A 202 11.24 -10.75 -1.56
CA LEU A 202 11.97 -11.61 -2.50
C LEU A 202 11.44 -11.48 -3.93
N LEU A 203 10.12 -11.43 -4.12
CA LEU A 203 9.49 -11.24 -5.42
C LEU A 203 9.84 -9.89 -6.07
N ILE A 204 9.99 -8.84 -5.27
CA ILE A 204 10.49 -7.54 -5.76
C ILE A 204 11.97 -7.65 -6.14
N ARG A 205 12.81 -8.16 -5.25
CA ARG A 205 14.27 -8.31 -5.47
C ARG A 205 14.59 -9.09 -6.73
N ILE A 206 13.97 -10.25 -6.93
CA ILE A 206 14.22 -11.09 -8.13
C ILE A 206 13.77 -10.39 -9.41
N THR A 207 12.75 -9.53 -9.35
CA THR A 207 12.29 -8.76 -10.52
C THR A 207 13.28 -7.66 -10.89
N GLN A 208 14.02 -7.14 -9.92
CA GLN A 208 15.07 -6.14 -10.11
C GLN A 208 16.46 -6.74 -10.38
N THR A 209 16.63 -8.06 -10.21
CA THR A 209 17.91 -8.77 -10.30
C THR A 209 17.89 -9.69 -11.53
N PRO A 210 18.40 -9.23 -12.70
CA PRO A 210 18.36 -10.04 -13.93
C PRO A 210 19.30 -11.25 -13.86
N VAL A 211 19.04 -12.28 -14.68
CA VAL A 211 19.87 -13.52 -14.72
C VAL A 211 21.36 -13.23 -14.94
N SER A 212 21.69 -12.15 -15.66
CA SER A 212 23.07 -11.73 -15.92
C SER A 212 23.86 -11.35 -14.67
N THR A 213 23.23 -11.15 -13.51
CA THR A 213 23.94 -10.92 -12.24
C THR A 213 24.47 -12.20 -11.59
N GLY A 214 24.30 -13.36 -12.25
CA GLY A 214 24.89 -14.63 -11.83
C GLY A 214 24.41 -15.05 -10.44
N GLU A 215 25.35 -15.21 -9.49
CA GLU A 215 25.11 -15.74 -8.16
C GLU A 215 24.01 -14.99 -7.39
N ALA A 216 23.96 -13.65 -7.48
CA ALA A 216 22.93 -12.87 -6.79
C ALA A 216 21.51 -13.24 -7.26
N HIS A 217 21.35 -13.58 -8.55
CA HIS A 217 20.07 -14.01 -9.09
C HIS A 217 19.72 -15.42 -8.61
N THR A 218 20.67 -16.34 -8.69
CA THR A 218 20.45 -17.74 -8.33
C THR A 218 20.21 -17.93 -6.83
N GLN A 219 20.85 -17.12 -5.97
CA GLN A 219 20.55 -17.05 -4.54
C GLN A 219 19.09 -16.67 -4.28
N LEU A 220 18.58 -15.64 -4.95
CA LEU A 220 17.17 -15.22 -4.83
C LEU A 220 16.20 -16.32 -5.31
N VAL A 221 16.55 -17.06 -6.38
CA VAL A 221 15.76 -18.21 -6.84
C VAL A 221 15.71 -19.31 -5.77
N ALA A 222 16.84 -19.63 -5.15
CA ALA A 222 16.91 -20.61 -4.06
C ALA A 222 16.10 -20.14 -2.83
N GLU A 223 16.20 -18.87 -2.46
CA GLU A 223 15.42 -18.27 -1.38
C GLU A 223 13.91 -18.30 -1.66
N LEU A 224 13.48 -18.04 -2.90
CA LEU A 224 12.09 -18.21 -3.32
C LEU A 224 11.62 -19.66 -3.18
N GLY A 225 12.47 -20.64 -3.46
CA GLY A 225 12.20 -22.06 -3.18
C GLY A 225 11.99 -22.34 -1.69
N ASN A 226 12.70 -21.63 -0.82
CA ASN A 226 12.60 -21.77 0.64
C ASN A 226 11.32 -21.20 1.23
N THR A 227 10.63 -20.28 0.55
CA THR A 227 9.34 -19.75 1.01
C THR A 227 8.25 -20.82 1.00
N ARG A 228 8.41 -21.84 0.16
CA ARG A 228 7.43 -22.92 -0.06
C ARG A 228 6.04 -22.39 -0.47
N SER A 229 5.98 -21.20 -1.07
CA SER A 229 4.75 -20.50 -1.43
C SER A 229 4.31 -20.79 -2.86
N GLN A 230 3.00 -20.95 -3.04
CA GLN A 230 2.36 -21.05 -4.37
C GLN A 230 2.59 -19.80 -5.24
N ARG A 231 2.76 -18.62 -4.63
CA ARG A 231 3.08 -17.39 -5.38
C ARG A 231 4.51 -17.45 -5.94
N SER A 232 5.46 -17.88 -5.11
CA SER A 232 6.85 -18.11 -5.55
C SER A 232 6.90 -19.16 -6.66
N LEU A 233 6.17 -20.27 -6.52
CA LEU A 233 6.09 -21.30 -7.56
C LEU A 233 5.63 -20.75 -8.91
N LYS A 234 4.48 -20.07 -8.95
CA LYS A 234 3.94 -19.46 -10.17
C LYS A 234 4.91 -18.45 -10.79
N PHE A 235 5.64 -17.71 -9.97
CA PHE A 235 6.67 -16.79 -10.45
C PHE A 235 7.83 -17.56 -11.09
N LEU A 236 8.35 -18.59 -10.42
CA LEU A 236 9.49 -19.39 -10.87
C LEU A 236 9.18 -20.12 -12.18
N GLU A 237 8.04 -20.81 -12.27
CA GLU A 237 7.59 -21.52 -13.47
C GLU A 237 7.48 -20.56 -14.67
N LYS A 238 6.81 -19.43 -14.48
CA LYS A 238 6.66 -18.42 -15.54
C LYS A 238 8.02 -17.82 -15.95
N SER A 239 8.94 -17.67 -15.00
CA SER A 239 10.25 -17.09 -15.25
C SER A 239 11.12 -18.05 -16.06
N ILE A 240 11.23 -19.33 -15.66
CA ILE A 240 12.02 -20.32 -16.40
C ILE A 240 11.45 -20.54 -17.81
N ASP A 241 10.11 -20.59 -17.97
CA ASP A 241 9.45 -20.69 -19.28
C ASP A 241 9.78 -19.52 -20.21
N LYS A 242 9.85 -18.31 -19.65
CA LYS A 242 10.21 -17.11 -20.42
C LYS A 242 11.67 -17.13 -20.82
N LEU A 243 12.55 -17.56 -19.92
CA LEU A 243 13.98 -17.58 -20.19
C LEU A 243 14.35 -18.62 -21.24
N ASN A 244 13.73 -19.82 -21.20
CA ASN A 244 13.92 -20.87 -22.20
C ASN A 244 13.50 -20.45 -23.63
N LYS A 245 12.62 -19.47 -23.77
CA LYS A 245 12.20 -18.92 -25.07
C LYS A 245 13.17 -17.87 -25.64
N GLY A 246 14.03 -17.29 -24.79
CA GLY A 246 14.88 -16.16 -25.15
C GLY A 246 16.25 -16.54 -25.70
N GLN A 247 16.84 -17.64 -25.20
CA GLN A 247 18.13 -18.23 -25.61
C GLN A 247 18.35 -19.53 -24.82
N ALA A 248 19.39 -20.31 -25.18
CA ALA A 248 19.82 -21.44 -24.37
C ALA A 248 20.21 -20.95 -22.97
N LEU A 249 19.47 -21.42 -21.95
CA LEU A 249 19.75 -21.09 -20.57
C LEU A 249 21.04 -21.79 -20.12
N ASP A 250 21.82 -21.11 -19.29
CA ASP A 250 22.90 -21.77 -18.56
C ASP A 250 22.35 -22.96 -17.74
N GLU A 251 23.05 -24.10 -17.81
CA GLU A 251 22.60 -25.36 -17.18
C GLU A 251 22.55 -25.26 -15.66
N GLU A 252 23.43 -24.47 -15.04
CA GLU A 252 23.42 -24.24 -13.60
C GLU A 252 22.17 -23.44 -13.20
N VAL A 253 21.88 -22.34 -13.91
CA VAL A 253 20.66 -21.55 -13.68
C VAL A 253 19.41 -22.42 -13.82
N SER A 254 19.35 -23.25 -14.86
CA SER A 254 18.21 -24.14 -15.10
C SER A 254 18.02 -25.14 -13.95
N ARG A 255 19.10 -25.77 -13.48
CA ARG A 255 19.08 -26.70 -12.34
C ARG A 255 18.60 -26.02 -11.06
N ILE A 256 19.02 -24.79 -10.79
CA ILE A 256 18.62 -24.05 -9.59
C ILE A 256 17.13 -23.72 -9.61
N TYR A 257 16.59 -23.28 -10.74
CA TYR A 257 15.15 -23.08 -10.90
C TYR A 257 14.36 -24.38 -10.69
N GLN A 258 14.79 -25.47 -11.31
CA GLN A 258 14.14 -26.78 -11.16
C GLN A 258 14.17 -27.27 -9.71
N ALA A 259 15.29 -27.11 -9.02
CA ALA A 259 15.43 -27.46 -7.61
C ALA A 259 14.50 -26.61 -6.71
N ALA A 260 14.41 -25.31 -6.95
CA ALA A 260 13.50 -24.42 -6.22
C ALA A 260 12.02 -24.80 -6.44
N ILE A 261 11.63 -25.06 -7.69
CA ILE A 261 10.28 -25.51 -8.06
C ILE A 261 9.93 -26.84 -7.38
N ALA A 262 10.83 -27.84 -7.50
CA ALA A 262 10.66 -29.15 -6.90
C ALA A 262 10.49 -29.05 -5.37
N LYS A 263 11.30 -28.23 -4.71
CA LYS A 263 11.22 -27.99 -3.26
C LYS A 263 9.85 -27.47 -2.83
N ILE A 264 9.26 -26.55 -3.58
CA ILE A 264 7.92 -26.05 -3.30
C ILE A 264 6.88 -27.14 -3.54
N ASN A 265 6.93 -27.83 -4.68
CA ASN A 265 5.97 -28.89 -5.03
C ASN A 265 5.96 -30.05 -4.02
N THR A 266 7.12 -30.51 -3.57
CA THR A 266 7.23 -31.55 -2.54
C THR A 266 6.52 -31.13 -1.25
N TYR A 267 6.70 -29.89 -0.81
CA TYR A 267 6.05 -29.39 0.39
C TYR A 267 4.52 -29.26 0.22
N GLN A 268 4.07 -28.77 -0.94
CA GLN A 268 2.64 -28.60 -1.22
C GLN A 268 1.91 -29.95 -1.31
N ASN A 269 2.52 -30.94 -1.97
CA ASN A 269 2.01 -32.31 -2.04
C ASN A 269 1.92 -32.95 -0.66
N PHE A 270 2.95 -32.76 0.17
CA PHE A 270 2.95 -33.24 1.56
C PHE A 270 1.78 -32.64 2.35
N ILE A 271 1.57 -31.32 2.31
CA ILE A 271 0.44 -30.69 2.99
C ILE A 271 -0.90 -31.24 2.48
N SER A 272 -1.07 -31.38 1.16
CA SER A 272 -2.31 -31.90 0.59
C SER A 272 -2.60 -33.32 1.05
N LEU A 273 -1.58 -34.18 1.11
CA LEU A 273 -1.72 -35.56 1.57
C LEU A 273 -2.13 -35.61 3.04
N PHE A 274 -1.53 -34.79 3.91
CA PHE A 274 -1.93 -34.69 5.31
C PHE A 274 -3.37 -34.17 5.46
N ASN A 275 -3.76 -33.12 4.74
CA ASN A 275 -5.12 -32.61 4.81
C ASN A 275 -6.15 -33.68 4.41
N ASN A 276 -5.88 -34.44 3.35
CA ASN A 276 -6.75 -35.52 2.90
C ASN A 276 -6.83 -36.69 3.88
N LEU A 277 -5.76 -36.97 4.63
CA LEU A 277 -5.73 -38.05 5.63
C LEU A 277 -6.44 -37.70 6.95
N PHE A 278 -6.49 -36.42 7.32
CA PHE A 278 -7.10 -35.97 8.59
C PHE A 278 -8.48 -35.33 8.42
N GLN A 279 -8.93 -35.09 7.18
CA GLN A 279 -10.29 -34.63 6.86
C GLN A 279 -11.11 -35.70 6.11
N GLY A 280 -10.57 -36.91 5.96
CA GLY A 280 -11.28 -38.09 5.46
C GLY A 280 -12.04 -38.83 6.57
#